data_AF-A0A7X9X842-F1
#
_entry.id   AF-A0A7X9X842-F1
#
_cell.length_a   1.000
_cell.length_b   1.000
_cell.length_c   1.000
_cell.angle_alpha   90.00
_cell.angle_beta   90.00
_cell.angle_gamma   90.00
#
_symmetry.space_group_name_H-M   'P 1'
#
loop_
_entity.id
_entity.type
_entity.pdbx_description
1 polymer ?
#
loop_
_entity_poly.entity_id
_entity_poly.type
_entity_poly.pdbx_seq_one_letter_code
_entity_poly.pdbx_strand_id
1 'polypeptide(L)'
;MSVNISAVRRPVVPAPVTDFMASEVGEDVSRLIGKSPGLLADLKKLGVSGWKIQYGEAGKGSFANRNDQMITLDASLQSRPLKYVQVLSHEVRHAAYPYEEDLSSKAAYVNGTLADEAAATMSSIRTQREILANGGPDIGVAGANAAAYNAAYDKFMQDGNAAACRQAIGVAFGKEITSNTGQTYADYYGNWYDEAYALK
;
A
#
# COMPACT_ATOMS: atom_id res chain seq x y z
N MET A 1 -27.99 -4.74 36.39
CA MET A 1 -26.69 -5.31 35.96
C MET A 1 -26.59 -5.11 34.46
N SER A 2 -25.79 -4.16 34.00
CA SER A 2 -25.53 -3.97 32.58
C SER A 2 -24.03 -4.17 32.39
N VAL A 3 -23.67 -5.31 31.82
CA VAL A 3 -22.28 -5.67 31.57
C VAL A 3 -21.76 -4.83 30.41
N ASN A 4 -20.78 -4.00 30.72
CA ASN A 4 -20.01 -3.22 29.77
C ASN A 4 -19.03 -4.17 29.07
N ILE A 5 -19.37 -4.67 27.88
CA ILE A 5 -18.44 -5.49 27.09
C ILE A 5 -17.57 -4.55 26.27
N SER A 6 -16.55 -3.97 26.92
CA SER A 6 -15.34 -3.57 26.21
C SER A 6 -14.72 -4.86 25.68
N ALA A 7 -15.00 -5.18 24.42
CA ALA A 7 -14.30 -6.24 23.72
C ALA A 7 -12.83 -5.82 23.61
N VAL A 8 -12.01 -6.30 24.54
CA VAL A 8 -10.55 -6.30 24.39
C VAL A 8 -10.27 -7.18 23.18
N ARG A 9 -10.16 -6.58 21.99
CA ARG A 9 -9.71 -7.27 20.79
C ARG A 9 -8.30 -7.77 21.07
N ARG A 10 -8.15 -9.09 21.14
CA ARG A 10 -6.83 -9.73 21.28
C ARG A 10 -5.93 -9.25 20.12
N PRO A 11 -4.61 -9.11 20.34
CA PRO A 11 -3.68 -8.95 19.23
C PRO A 11 -3.89 -10.13 18.28
N VAL A 12 -4.22 -9.85 17.02
CA VAL A 12 -4.27 -10.89 16.00
C VAL A 12 -2.83 -11.29 15.72
N VAL A 13 -2.47 -12.51 16.10
CA VAL A 13 -1.13 -13.06 15.83
C VAL A 13 -0.90 -12.99 14.32
N PRO A 14 0.28 -12.54 13.84
CA PRO A 14 0.56 -12.51 12.41
C PRO A 14 0.33 -13.87 11.77
N ALA A 15 -0.54 -13.88 10.77
CA ALA A 15 -0.99 -15.08 10.09
C ALA A 15 -0.45 -15.10 8.65
N PRO A 16 -0.20 -16.28 8.07
CA PRO A 16 0.08 -16.38 6.63
C PRO A 16 -0.98 -15.63 5.82
N VAL A 17 -0.57 -14.97 4.71
CA VAL A 17 -1.48 -14.19 3.87
C VAL A 17 -2.74 -14.98 3.50
N THR A 18 -2.59 -16.24 3.10
CA THR A 18 -3.72 -17.11 2.73
C THR A 18 -4.71 -17.31 3.87
N ASP A 19 -4.20 -17.57 5.08
CA ASP A 19 -5.03 -17.82 6.26
C ASP A 19 -5.75 -16.54 6.70
N PHE A 20 -5.02 -15.42 6.73
CA PHE A 20 -5.58 -14.12 7.07
C PHE A 20 -6.69 -13.70 6.10
N MET A 21 -6.49 -13.89 4.79
CA MET A 21 -7.52 -13.62 3.79
C MET A 21 -8.76 -14.52 3.94
N ALA A 22 -8.60 -15.72 4.50
CA ALA A 22 -9.70 -16.65 4.70
C ALA A 22 -10.52 -16.36 5.98
N SER A 23 -9.89 -15.88 7.06
CA SER A 23 -10.53 -15.75 8.38
C SER A 23 -10.74 -14.31 8.86
N GLU A 24 -9.90 -13.35 8.47
CA GLU A 24 -9.79 -12.06 9.18
C GLU A 24 -10.39 -10.86 8.43
N VAL A 25 -10.54 -10.93 7.11
CA VAL A 25 -10.93 -9.76 6.29
C VAL A 25 -12.43 -9.50 6.27
N GLY A 26 -13.26 -10.52 6.54
CA GLY A 26 -14.72 -10.44 6.49
C GLY A 26 -15.30 -10.44 5.06
N GLU A 27 -16.60 -10.70 4.95
CA GLU A 27 -17.25 -11.00 3.65
C GLU A 27 -17.22 -9.82 2.67
N ASP A 28 -17.45 -8.59 3.13
CA ASP A 28 -17.48 -7.41 2.25
C ASP A 28 -16.13 -7.13 1.62
N VAL A 29 -15.04 -7.25 2.40
CA VAL A 29 -13.67 -7.09 1.89
C VAL A 29 -13.33 -8.24 0.95
N SER A 30 -13.65 -9.49 1.31
CA SER A 30 -13.46 -10.65 0.43
C SER A 30 -14.17 -10.48 -0.91
N ARG A 31 -15.40 -9.96 -0.92
CA ARG A 31 -16.18 -9.72 -2.13
C ARG A 31 -15.53 -8.67 -3.03
N LEU A 32 -14.96 -7.61 -2.45
CA LEU A 32 -14.24 -6.57 -3.19
C LEU A 32 -12.91 -7.09 -3.75
N ILE A 33 -12.11 -7.80 -2.94
CA ILE A 33 -10.86 -8.43 -3.40
C ILE A 33 -11.16 -9.40 -4.54
N GLY A 34 -12.24 -10.18 -4.44
CA GLY A 34 -12.70 -11.11 -5.47
C GLY A 34 -12.97 -10.49 -6.85
N LYS A 35 -13.13 -9.16 -6.91
CA LYS A 35 -13.34 -8.40 -8.15
C LYS A 35 -12.04 -7.85 -8.77
N SER A 36 -10.88 -8.07 -8.14
CA SER A 36 -9.57 -7.65 -8.66
C SER A 36 -8.66 -8.87 -8.88
N PRO A 37 -8.61 -9.40 -10.12
CA PRO A 37 -7.69 -10.49 -10.47
C PRO A 37 -6.23 -10.17 -10.18
N GLY A 38 -5.80 -8.91 -10.39
CA GLY A 38 -4.44 -8.46 -10.11
C GLY A 38 -4.09 -8.51 -8.62
N LEU A 39 -4.99 -8.03 -7.75
CA LEU A 39 -4.79 -8.09 -6.30
C LEU A 39 -4.79 -9.54 -5.79
N LEU A 40 -5.70 -10.39 -6.29
CA LEU A 40 -5.72 -11.81 -5.96
C LEU A 40 -4.41 -12.52 -6.34
N ALA A 41 -3.86 -12.23 -7.51
CA ALA A 41 -2.60 -12.80 -7.97
C ALA A 41 -1.43 -12.39 -7.06
N ASP A 42 -1.37 -11.11 -6.68
CA ASP A 42 -0.32 -10.60 -5.78
C ASP A 42 -0.44 -11.22 -4.38
N LEU A 43 -1.65 -11.28 -3.80
CA LEU A 43 -1.90 -11.94 -2.52
C LEU A 43 -1.49 -13.42 -2.54
N LYS A 44 -1.85 -14.15 -3.61
CA LYS A 44 -1.45 -15.55 -3.78
C LYS A 44 0.07 -15.70 -3.84
N LYS A 45 0.75 -14.84 -4.60
CA LYS A 45 2.21 -14.84 -4.70
C LYS A 45 2.85 -14.62 -3.33
N LEU A 46 2.38 -13.63 -2.57
CA LEU A 46 2.88 -13.35 -1.22
C LEU A 46 2.66 -14.53 -0.26
N GLY A 47 1.48 -15.17 -0.31
CA GLY A 47 1.21 -16.38 0.46
C GLY A 47 2.17 -17.52 0.17
N VAL A 48 2.49 -17.76 -1.11
CA VAL A 48 3.50 -18.75 -1.53
C VAL A 48 4.91 -18.34 -1.06
N SER A 49 5.22 -17.05 -1.07
CA SER A 49 6.52 -16.51 -0.64
C SER A 49 6.66 -16.36 0.88
N GLY A 50 5.72 -16.88 1.67
CA GLY A 50 5.83 -16.93 3.13
C GLY A 50 5.50 -15.62 3.86
N TRP A 51 4.96 -14.62 3.15
CA TRP A 51 4.55 -13.37 3.78
C TRP A 51 3.38 -13.57 4.75
N LYS A 52 3.33 -12.71 5.77
CA LYS A 52 2.29 -12.69 6.79
C LYS A 52 1.55 -11.35 6.81
N ILE A 53 0.33 -11.38 7.32
CA ILE A 53 -0.49 -10.19 7.57
C ILE A 53 -0.94 -10.20 9.03
N GLN A 54 -0.99 -9.01 9.63
CA GLN A 54 -1.57 -8.78 10.94
C GLN A 54 -2.34 -7.46 10.99
N TYR A 55 -3.17 -7.29 12.01
CA TYR A 55 -3.68 -5.97 12.39
C TYR A 55 -2.75 -5.32 13.40
N GLY A 56 -2.36 -4.07 13.13
CA GLY A 56 -1.69 -3.19 14.08
C GLY A 56 -2.67 -2.42 14.97
N GLU A 57 -2.16 -1.47 15.74
CA GLU A 57 -2.99 -0.56 16.53
C GLU A 57 -3.83 0.38 15.64
N ALA A 58 -5.04 0.72 16.10
CA ALA A 58 -5.91 1.64 15.38
C ALA A 58 -5.31 3.06 15.34
N GLY A 59 -5.24 3.65 14.16
CA GLY A 59 -4.71 5.00 13.93
C GLY A 59 -3.19 5.07 13.82
N LYS A 60 -2.48 3.93 13.80
CA LYS A 60 -1.02 3.87 13.59
C LYS A 60 -0.60 3.67 12.14
N GLY A 61 -1.57 3.53 11.23
CA GLY A 61 -1.33 3.34 9.82
C GLY A 61 -1.10 1.88 9.44
N SER A 62 -0.95 1.67 8.13
CA SER A 62 -0.61 0.39 7.51
C SER A 62 0.75 0.51 6.84
N PHE A 63 1.48 -0.59 6.77
CA PHE A 63 2.80 -0.63 6.13
C PHE A 63 3.20 -2.08 5.80
N ALA A 64 4.03 -2.25 4.78
CA ALA A 64 4.76 -3.48 4.53
C ALA A 64 6.21 -3.39 5.04
N ASN A 65 6.65 -4.37 5.81
CA ASN A 65 8.03 -4.55 6.23
C ASN A 65 8.64 -5.74 5.49
N ARG A 66 9.61 -5.45 4.61
CA ARG A 66 10.28 -6.45 3.77
C ARG A 66 11.26 -7.34 4.54
N ASN A 67 11.89 -6.81 5.60
CA ASN A 67 12.83 -7.57 6.42
C ASN A 67 12.13 -8.69 7.19
N ASP A 68 10.94 -8.41 7.70
CA ASP A 68 10.13 -9.37 8.47
C ASP A 68 9.12 -10.14 7.60
N GLN A 69 9.04 -9.83 6.29
CA GLN A 69 8.02 -10.31 5.37
C GLN A 69 6.60 -10.18 5.94
N MET A 70 6.28 -8.99 6.46
CA MET A 70 5.06 -8.72 7.19
C MET A 70 4.32 -7.49 6.66
N ILE A 71 3.03 -7.63 6.39
CA ILE A 71 2.12 -6.51 6.17
C ILE A 71 1.36 -6.26 7.47
N THR A 72 1.41 -5.03 7.97
CA THR A 72 0.60 -4.57 9.09
C THR A 72 -0.52 -3.68 8.57
N LEU A 73 -1.76 -4.00 8.90
CA LEU A 73 -2.93 -3.20 8.54
C LEU A 73 -3.46 -2.46 9.77
N ASP A 74 -3.76 -1.17 9.63
CA ASP A 74 -4.40 -0.39 10.69
C ASP A 74 -5.74 -1.04 11.10
N ALA A 75 -5.93 -1.35 12.38
CA ALA A 75 -7.15 -2.00 12.86
C ALA A 75 -8.43 -1.17 12.63
N SER A 76 -8.32 0.15 12.42
CA SER A 76 -9.46 1.02 12.07
C SER A 76 -10.02 0.75 10.67
N LEU A 77 -9.31 0.01 9.81
CA LEU A 77 -9.79 -0.36 8.47
C LEU A 77 -10.92 -1.39 8.51
N GLN A 78 -11.05 -2.17 9.57
CA GLN A 78 -11.98 -3.33 9.62
C GLN A 78 -13.45 -2.94 9.43
N SER A 79 -13.84 -1.71 9.76
CA SER A 79 -15.21 -1.20 9.54
C SER A 79 -15.35 -0.39 8.25
N ARG A 80 -14.33 -0.37 7.38
CA ARG A 80 -14.20 0.54 6.23
C ARG A 80 -13.78 -0.22 4.97
N PRO A 81 -14.64 -1.10 4.42
CA PRO A 81 -14.25 -2.08 3.39
C PRO A 81 -13.62 -1.46 2.12
N LEU A 82 -14.15 -0.33 1.64
CA LEU A 82 -13.56 0.36 0.48
C LEU A 82 -12.14 0.86 0.75
N LYS A 83 -11.95 1.53 1.90
CA LYS A 83 -10.64 2.04 2.32
C LYS A 83 -9.68 0.90 2.64
N TYR A 84 -10.19 -0.20 3.20
CA TYR A 84 -9.42 -1.41 3.47
C TYR A 84 -8.78 -1.91 2.18
N VAL A 85 -9.58 -2.18 1.14
CA VAL A 85 -9.05 -2.75 -0.11
C VAL A 85 -8.10 -1.79 -0.81
N GLN A 86 -8.39 -0.48 -0.78
CA GLN A 86 -7.47 0.54 -1.27
C GLN A 86 -6.10 0.44 -0.58
N VAL A 87 -6.07 0.44 0.76
CA VAL A 87 -4.81 0.38 1.53
C VAL A 87 -4.13 -0.97 1.36
N LEU A 88 -4.87 -2.08 1.42
CA LEU A 88 -4.33 -3.42 1.21
C LEU A 88 -3.63 -3.52 -0.15
N SER A 89 -4.22 -2.99 -1.22
CA SER A 89 -3.62 -3.03 -2.55
C SER A 89 -2.32 -2.24 -2.68
N HIS A 90 -2.14 -1.20 -1.86
CA HIS A 90 -0.91 -0.43 -1.73
C HIS A 90 0.16 -1.25 -0.99
N GLU A 91 -0.16 -1.76 0.19
CA GLU A 91 0.80 -2.50 1.03
C GLU A 91 1.23 -3.84 0.42
N VAL A 92 0.29 -4.57 -0.19
CA VAL A 92 0.58 -5.80 -0.92
C VAL A 92 1.57 -5.52 -2.04
N ARG A 93 1.50 -4.34 -2.66
CA ARG A 93 2.42 -4.01 -3.74
C ARG A 93 3.81 -3.63 -3.23
N HIS A 94 3.94 -2.94 -2.10
CA HIS A 94 5.25 -2.81 -1.46
C HIS A 94 5.85 -4.19 -1.19
N ALA A 95 5.08 -5.11 -0.61
CA ALA A 95 5.54 -6.47 -0.35
C ALA A 95 5.94 -7.26 -1.62
N ALA A 96 5.21 -7.08 -2.73
CA ALA A 96 5.41 -7.85 -3.96
C ALA A 96 6.42 -7.22 -4.95
N TYR A 97 6.71 -5.92 -4.80
CA TYR A 97 7.62 -5.18 -5.67
C TYR A 97 9.08 -5.31 -5.18
N PRO A 98 10.02 -5.72 -6.06
CA PRO A 98 11.41 -5.95 -5.70
C PRO A 98 12.18 -4.63 -5.62
N TYR A 99 11.82 -3.78 -4.68
CA TYR A 99 12.56 -2.57 -4.36
C TYR A 99 13.80 -2.94 -3.53
N GLU A 100 14.95 -2.46 -3.97
CA GLU A 100 16.19 -2.45 -3.21
C GLU A 100 16.64 -1.00 -3.04
N GLU A 101 17.03 -0.64 -1.83
CA GLU A 101 17.47 0.71 -1.51
C GLU A 101 18.81 1.01 -2.22
N ASP A 102 18.86 2.13 -2.94
CA ASP A 102 20.11 2.64 -3.52
C ASP A 102 20.68 3.76 -2.63
N LEU A 103 21.66 3.40 -1.81
CA LEU A 103 22.33 4.30 -0.87
C LEU A 103 23.57 4.99 -1.47
N SER A 104 23.78 4.94 -2.79
CA SER A 104 24.93 5.55 -3.45
C SER A 104 24.91 7.09 -3.41
N SER A 105 23.72 7.67 -3.32
CA SER A 105 23.51 9.11 -3.15
C SER A 105 22.10 9.41 -2.63
N LYS A 106 21.91 10.57 -2.02
CA LYS A 106 20.59 11.08 -1.61
C LYS A 106 19.59 11.06 -2.76
N ALA A 107 20.02 11.48 -3.95
CA ALA A 107 19.16 11.50 -5.14
C ALA A 107 18.75 10.10 -5.59
N ALA A 108 19.68 9.14 -5.58
CA ALA A 108 19.39 7.76 -5.93
C ALA A 108 18.39 7.13 -4.93
N TYR A 109 18.61 7.36 -3.63
CA TYR A 109 17.72 6.89 -2.57
C TYR A 109 16.31 7.45 -2.73
N VAL A 110 16.16 8.78 -2.84
CA VAL A 110 14.85 9.44 -2.98
C VAL A 110 14.14 9.01 -4.25
N ASN A 111 14.86 8.88 -5.38
CA ASN A 111 14.26 8.39 -6.62
C ASN A 111 13.77 6.95 -6.49
N GLY A 112 14.53 6.10 -5.79
CA GLY A 112 14.17 4.71 -5.51
C GLY A 112 12.91 4.59 -4.66
N THR A 113 12.83 5.31 -3.53
CA THR A 113 11.66 5.28 -2.64
C THR A 113 10.41 5.83 -3.34
N LEU A 114 10.51 6.92 -4.09
CA LEU A 114 9.39 7.46 -4.86
C LEU A 114 8.94 6.51 -5.99
N ALA A 115 9.86 5.73 -6.57
CA ALA A 115 9.50 4.70 -7.53
C ALA A 115 8.77 3.51 -6.87
N ASP A 116 9.07 3.20 -5.62
CA ASP A 116 8.35 2.19 -4.82
C ASP A 116 6.91 2.65 -4.50
N GLU A 117 6.75 3.88 -4.00
CA GLU A 117 5.42 4.49 -3.79
C GLU A 117 4.61 4.58 -5.08
N ALA A 118 5.28 4.88 -6.20
CA ALA A 118 4.64 4.88 -7.50
C ALA A 118 4.17 3.48 -7.92
N ALA A 119 4.96 2.44 -7.68
CA ALA A 119 4.56 1.07 -7.97
C ALA A 119 3.33 0.68 -7.14
N ALA A 120 3.30 1.03 -5.85
CA ALA A 120 2.17 0.79 -4.96
C ALA A 120 0.90 1.55 -5.39
N THR A 121 1.06 2.81 -5.78
CA THR A 121 -0.03 3.64 -6.33
C THR A 121 -0.58 3.05 -7.64
N MET A 122 0.29 2.59 -8.56
CA MET A 122 -0.14 1.92 -9.78
C MET A 122 -0.97 0.65 -9.48
N SER A 123 -0.58 -0.14 -8.48
CA SER A 123 -1.34 -1.32 -8.07
C SER A 123 -2.70 -0.96 -7.48
N SER A 124 -2.77 0.12 -6.70
CA SER A 124 -4.02 0.65 -6.15
C SER A 124 -4.98 1.11 -7.26
N ILE A 125 -4.47 1.81 -8.27
CA ILE A 125 -5.26 2.22 -9.46
C ILE A 125 -5.74 0.99 -10.25
N ARG A 126 -4.86 0.01 -10.50
CA ARG A 126 -5.24 -1.25 -11.16
C ARG A 126 -6.39 -1.92 -10.41
N THR A 127 -6.25 -2.07 -9.08
CA THR A 127 -7.25 -2.70 -8.22
C THR A 127 -8.59 -1.98 -8.31
N GLN A 128 -8.60 -0.65 -8.22
CA GLN A 128 -9.81 0.15 -8.36
C GLN A 128 -10.48 -0.05 -9.73
N ARG A 129 -9.71 -0.04 -10.82
CA ARG A 129 -10.23 -0.22 -12.18
C ARG A 129 -10.78 -1.63 -12.41
N GLU A 130 -10.12 -2.65 -11.90
CA GLU A 130 -10.60 -4.03 -11.99
C GLU A 130 -11.89 -4.22 -11.20
N ILE A 131 -12.00 -3.64 -10.00
CA ILE A 131 -13.23 -3.69 -9.20
C ILE A 131 -14.38 -3.03 -9.95
N LEU A 132 -14.17 -1.83 -10.50
CA LEU A 132 -15.18 -1.13 -11.31
C LEU A 132 -15.59 -1.94 -12.55
N ALA A 133 -14.61 -2.47 -13.30
CA ALA A 133 -14.87 -3.28 -14.49
C ALA A 133 -15.66 -4.56 -14.18
N ASN A 134 -15.50 -5.11 -12.97
CA ASN A 134 -16.23 -6.28 -12.48
C ASN A 134 -17.49 -5.90 -11.66
N GLY A 135 -18.06 -4.71 -11.90
CA GLY A 135 -19.33 -4.26 -11.33
C GLY A 135 -19.30 -4.01 -9.82
N GLY A 136 -18.11 -3.73 -9.27
CA GLY A 136 -17.94 -3.29 -7.89
C GLY A 136 -18.03 -1.76 -7.74
N PRO A 137 -18.06 -1.27 -6.49
CA PRO A 137 -18.03 0.16 -6.21
C PRO A 137 -16.65 0.76 -6.48
N ASP A 138 -16.59 2.08 -6.63
CA ASP A 138 -15.33 2.81 -6.63
C ASP A 138 -14.71 2.81 -5.22
N ILE A 139 -13.54 2.21 -5.08
CA ILE A 139 -12.76 2.24 -3.83
C ILE A 139 -11.90 3.50 -3.68
N GLY A 140 -11.85 4.34 -4.73
CA GLY A 140 -11.05 5.55 -4.84
C GLY A 140 -9.56 5.30 -5.05
N VAL A 141 -8.81 6.38 -5.28
CA VAL A 141 -7.33 6.39 -5.30
C VAL A 141 -6.85 7.28 -4.16
N ALA A 142 -5.90 6.78 -3.36
CA ALA A 142 -5.37 7.54 -2.23
C ALA A 142 -4.44 8.67 -2.70
N GLY A 143 -4.31 9.71 -1.87
CA GLY A 143 -3.37 10.80 -2.08
C GLY A 143 -3.99 12.07 -2.65
N ALA A 144 -3.36 13.20 -2.34
CA ALA A 144 -3.80 14.52 -2.80
C ALA A 144 -3.64 14.70 -4.32
N ASN A 145 -2.72 13.96 -4.94
CA ASN A 145 -2.41 14.07 -6.38
C ASN A 145 -3.07 12.97 -7.23
N ALA A 146 -4.17 12.37 -6.76
CA ALA A 146 -4.88 11.27 -7.43
C ALA A 146 -5.21 11.53 -8.92
N ALA A 147 -5.51 12.78 -9.30
CA ALA A 147 -5.75 13.13 -10.70
C ALA A 147 -4.50 12.95 -11.58
N ALA A 148 -3.33 13.37 -11.09
CA ALA A 148 -2.06 13.19 -11.78
C ALA A 148 -1.68 11.70 -11.88
N TYR A 149 -1.97 10.92 -10.84
CA TYR A 149 -1.70 9.48 -10.86
C TYR A 149 -2.55 8.76 -11.91
N ASN A 150 -3.84 9.07 -11.98
CA ASN A 150 -4.73 8.50 -12.98
C ASN A 150 -4.30 8.88 -14.40
N ALA A 151 -3.95 10.15 -14.64
CA ALA A 151 -3.48 10.58 -15.96
C ALA A 151 -2.20 9.83 -16.40
N ALA A 152 -1.24 9.64 -15.49
CA ALA A 152 -0.04 8.85 -15.77
C ALA A 152 -0.37 7.38 -16.05
N TYR A 153 -1.28 6.78 -15.27
CA TYR A 153 -1.72 5.40 -15.46
C TYR A 153 -2.49 5.22 -16.77
N ASP A 154 -3.36 6.16 -17.14
CA ASP A 154 -4.08 6.16 -18.43
C ASP A 154 -3.12 6.18 -19.61
N LYS A 155 -2.07 6.99 -19.52
CA LYS A 155 -1.02 7.00 -20.54
C LYS A 155 -0.30 5.65 -20.62
N PHE A 156 0.03 5.04 -19.48
CA PHE A 156 0.57 3.69 -19.43
C PHE A 156 -0.34 2.65 -20.09
N MET A 157 -1.66 2.74 -19.90
CA MET A 157 -2.61 1.82 -20.56
C MET A 157 -2.62 1.98 -22.09
N GLN A 158 -2.19 3.12 -22.62
CA GLN A 158 -2.12 3.38 -24.06
C GLN A 158 -0.78 2.94 -24.66
N ASP A 159 0.33 3.18 -23.97
CA ASP A 159 1.68 2.98 -24.52
C ASP A 159 2.49 1.83 -23.90
N GLY A 160 1.99 1.21 -22.83
CA GLY A 160 2.66 0.13 -22.11
C GLY A 160 3.92 0.55 -21.34
N ASN A 161 4.24 1.85 -21.27
CA ASN A 161 5.48 2.34 -20.67
C ASN A 161 5.36 2.47 -19.14
N ALA A 162 5.50 1.34 -18.44
CA ALA A 162 5.41 1.29 -16.99
C ALA A 162 6.51 2.12 -16.29
N ALA A 163 7.69 2.30 -16.91
CA ALA A 163 8.77 3.10 -16.34
C ALA A 163 8.41 4.60 -16.33
N ALA A 164 7.91 5.11 -17.45
CA ALA A 164 7.44 6.50 -17.54
C ALA A 164 6.27 6.77 -16.57
N CYS A 165 5.36 5.81 -16.41
CA CYS A 165 4.28 5.91 -15.44
C CYS A 165 4.79 5.98 -14.00
N ARG A 166 5.70 5.08 -13.60
CA ARG A 166 6.32 5.13 -12.27
C ARG A 166 7.04 6.45 -12.03
N GLN A 167 7.77 6.96 -13.03
CA GLN A 167 8.44 8.25 -12.91
C GLN A 167 7.43 9.39 -12.71
N ALA A 168 6.37 9.46 -13.52
CA ALA A 168 5.38 10.51 -13.43
C ALA A 168 4.60 10.48 -12.10
N ILE A 169 4.20 9.28 -11.65
CA ILE A 169 3.53 9.09 -10.36
C ILE A 169 4.50 9.44 -9.22
N GLY A 170 5.74 8.96 -9.25
CA GLY A 170 6.74 9.25 -8.21
C GLY A 170 7.02 10.74 -8.05
N VAL A 171 7.09 11.49 -9.16
CA VAL A 171 7.24 12.96 -9.13
C VAL A 171 6.01 13.65 -8.50
N ALA A 172 4.81 13.16 -8.80
CA ALA A 172 3.59 13.70 -8.20
C ALA A 172 3.48 13.32 -6.71
N PHE A 173 3.85 12.09 -6.35
CA PHE A 173 3.83 11.59 -4.97
C PHE A 173 4.85 12.28 -4.09
N GLY A 174 6.04 12.55 -4.62
CA GLY A 174 7.07 13.30 -3.90
C GLY A 174 6.65 14.71 -3.46
N LYS A 175 5.57 15.26 -4.04
CA LYS A 175 4.98 16.56 -3.66
C LYS A 175 3.85 16.44 -2.63
N GLU A 176 3.40 15.23 -2.32
CA GLU A 176 2.43 15.04 -1.24
C GLU A 176 3.07 15.36 0.11
N ILE A 177 2.22 15.77 1.06
CA ILE A 177 2.65 16.17 2.40
C ILE A 177 2.42 15.02 3.37
N THR A 178 3.46 14.63 4.09
CA THR A 178 3.37 13.63 5.14
C THR A 178 2.50 14.13 6.28
N SER A 179 1.68 13.25 6.86
CA SER A 179 0.76 13.61 7.94
C SER A 179 1.46 13.82 9.29
N ASN A 180 2.66 13.27 9.47
CA ASN A 180 3.40 13.25 10.74
C ASN A 180 4.47 14.34 10.84
N THR A 181 5.17 14.67 9.75
CA THR A 181 6.25 15.68 9.73
C THR A 181 5.84 16.96 8.99
N GLY A 182 4.78 16.93 8.18
CA GLY A 182 4.33 18.08 7.38
C GLY A 182 5.29 18.43 6.24
N GLN A 183 6.24 17.55 5.93
CA GLN A 183 7.20 17.73 4.85
C GLN A 183 6.67 17.12 3.56
N THR A 184 7.21 17.51 2.42
CA THR A 184 6.96 16.75 1.20
C THR A 184 7.54 15.33 1.34
N TYR A 185 6.97 14.33 0.69
CA TYR A 185 7.56 12.98 0.71
C TYR A 185 9.00 12.97 0.18
N ALA A 186 9.32 13.79 -0.83
CA ALA A 186 10.68 13.93 -1.33
C ALA A 186 11.64 14.47 -0.26
N ASP A 187 11.22 15.50 0.49
CA ASP A 187 12.01 16.05 1.59
C ASP A 187 12.12 15.07 2.75
N TYR A 188 11.03 14.37 3.08
CA TYR A 188 11.00 13.37 4.16
C TYR A 188 12.03 12.26 3.93
N TYR A 189 12.02 11.62 2.75
CA TYR A 189 13.02 10.60 2.41
C TYR A 189 14.43 11.18 2.31
N GLY A 190 14.54 12.40 1.77
CA GLY A 190 15.82 13.09 1.68
C GLY A 190 16.45 13.38 3.04
N ASN A 191 15.64 13.84 4.00
CA ASN A 191 16.09 14.14 5.36
C ASN A 191 16.44 12.87 6.12
N TRP A 192 15.67 11.79 5.94
CA TRP A 192 16.03 10.49 6.50
C TRP A 192 17.40 10.00 6.01
N TYR A 193 17.67 10.14 4.70
CA TYR A 193 18.98 9.79 4.15
C TYR A 193 20.10 10.59 4.80
N ASP A 194 19.91 11.90 4.97
CA ASP A 194 20.90 12.75 5.62
C ASP A 194 21.14 12.34 7.08
N GLU A 195 20.09 12.07 7.84
CA GLU A 195 20.20 11.64 9.25
C GLU A 195 20.88 10.28 9.40
N ALA A 196 20.56 9.31 8.52
CA ALA A 196 21.08 7.96 8.60
C ALA A 196 22.51 7.84 8.03
N TYR A 197 22.89 8.69 7.08
CA TYR A 197 24.12 8.51 6.29
C TYR A 197 24.99 9.77 6.08
N ALA A 198 24.55 11.00 6.37
CA ALA A 198 25.39 12.20 6.15
C ALA A 198 26.49 12.42 7.20
N LEU A 199 26.83 11.42 8.02
CA LEU A 199 27.92 11.48 9.01
C LEU A 199 28.82 10.23 9.00
N LYS A 200 29.03 9.59 7.85
CA LYS A 200 30.12 8.60 7.68
C LYS A 200 31.12 9.03 6.63
#